data_AF-A0A4S8KN19-F1
#
_entry.id   AF-A0A4S8KN19-F1
#
_cell.length_a   1.000
_cell.length_b   1.000
_cell.length_c   1.000
_cell.angle_alpha   90.00
_cell.angle_beta   90.00
_cell.angle_gamma   90.00
#
_symmetry.space_group_name_H-M   'P 1'
#
loop_
_entity.id
_entity.type
_entity.pdbx_description
1 polymer ?
#
loop_
_entity_poly.entity_id
_entity_poly.type
_entity_poly.pdbx_seq_one_letter_code
_entity_poly.pdbx_strand_id
1 'polypeptide(L)'
;TLTELAVLALYANSISYPYMRLVRVSGEWQLNALDLGPLHEQFTEFCKRIGNNPELLLGPNASYIAGSLDGKPWHHPEAFYTIHQLISSLPHL
;
A
#
# COMPACT_ATOMS: atom_id res chain seq x y z
N THR A 1 3.43 16.94 -9.48
CA THR A 1 4.78 17.23 -8.92
C THR A 1 5.53 15.94 -8.61
N LEU A 2 6.83 15.99 -8.24
CA LEU A 2 7.58 14.78 -7.85
C LEU A 2 7.02 14.14 -6.57
N THR A 3 6.57 14.96 -5.62
CA THR A 3 5.90 14.51 -4.40
C THR A 3 4.64 13.69 -4.72
N GLU A 4 3.76 14.19 -5.60
CA GLU A 4 2.57 13.45 -6.03
C GLU A 4 2.93 12.09 -6.67
N LEU A 5 4.01 12.04 -7.47
CA LEU A 5 4.47 10.78 -8.06
C LEU A 5 4.95 9.79 -7.00
N ALA A 6 5.67 10.28 -5.98
CA ALA A 6 6.10 9.46 -4.84
C ALA A 6 4.89 8.92 -4.05
N VAL A 7 3.89 9.76 -3.77
CA VAL A 7 2.64 9.33 -3.12
C VAL A 7 1.92 8.25 -3.94
N LEU A 8 1.83 8.41 -5.26
CA LEU A 8 1.19 7.42 -6.13
C LEU A 8 1.95 6.09 -6.15
N ALA A 9 3.28 6.11 -6.16
CA ALA A 9 4.09 4.90 -6.08
C ALA A 9 3.99 4.20 -4.71
N LEU A 10 3.93 4.96 -3.61
CA LEU A 10 3.66 4.41 -2.27
C LEU A 10 2.27 3.79 -2.21
N TYR A 11 1.24 4.48 -2.72
CA TYR A 11 -0.13 3.97 -2.82
C TYR A 11 -0.20 2.69 -3.67
N ALA A 12 0.51 2.65 -4.80
CA ALA A 12 0.53 1.49 -5.66
C ALA A 12 1.08 0.25 -4.93
N ASN A 13 2.21 0.40 -4.23
CA ASN A 13 2.87 -0.68 -3.49
C ASN A 13 2.13 -1.12 -2.23
N SER A 14 1.54 -0.18 -1.50
CA SER A 14 0.87 -0.44 -0.21
C SER A 14 -0.57 -0.92 -0.37
N ILE A 15 -1.27 -0.46 -1.41
CA ILE A 15 -2.71 -0.63 -1.55
C ILE A 15 -3.07 -1.26 -2.90
N SER A 16 -2.73 -0.60 -4.02
CA SER A 16 -3.27 -0.98 -5.33
C SER A 16 -2.88 -2.40 -5.76
N TYR A 17 -1.58 -2.72 -5.77
CA TYR A 17 -1.11 -4.05 -6.14
C TYR A 17 -1.56 -5.12 -5.14
N PRO A 18 -1.43 -4.94 -3.81
CA PRO A 18 -2.01 -5.85 -2.82
C PRO A 18 -3.51 -6.12 -3.01
N TYR A 19 -4.31 -5.07 -3.21
CA TYR A 19 -5.75 -5.21 -3.43
C TYR A 19 -6.04 -6.02 -4.69
N MET A 20 -5.34 -5.73 -5.79
CA MET A 20 -5.46 -6.53 -7.02
C MET A 20 -5.02 -7.98 -6.85
N ARG A 21 -3.99 -8.26 -6.04
CA ARG A 21 -3.62 -9.65 -5.69
C ARG A 21 -4.75 -10.34 -4.95
N LEU A 22 -5.35 -9.69 -3.94
CA LEU A 22 -6.43 -10.27 -3.16
C LEU A 22 -7.68 -10.55 -4.01
N VAL A 23 -8.09 -9.60 -4.86
CA VAL A 23 -9.22 -9.77 -5.79
C VAL A 23 -8.95 -10.83 -6.87
N ARG A 24 -7.71 -10.98 -7.36
CA ARG A 24 -7.40 -12.00 -8.37
C ARG A 24 -7.28 -13.40 -7.78
N VAL A 25 -6.67 -13.52 -6.60
CA VAL A 25 -6.64 -14.78 -5.84
C VAL A 25 -8.07 -15.19 -5.51
N SER A 26 -8.94 -14.25 -5.15
CA SER A 26 -10.36 -14.53 -4.96
C SER A 26 -10.99 -15.17 -6.21
N GLY A 27 -10.56 -14.78 -7.41
CA GLY A 27 -10.95 -15.42 -8.67
C GLY A 27 -10.44 -16.86 -8.86
N GLU A 28 -9.26 -17.22 -8.37
CA GLU A 28 -8.74 -18.60 -8.37
C GLU A 28 -9.50 -19.51 -7.39
N TRP A 29 -9.99 -18.94 -6.28
CA TRP A 29 -10.80 -19.62 -5.26
C TRP A 29 -12.33 -19.44 -5.46
N GLN A 30 -12.78 -18.93 -6.60
CA GLN A 30 -14.19 -18.65 -6.93
C GLN A 30 -14.97 -17.76 -5.94
N LEU A 31 -14.29 -16.87 -5.21
CA LEU A 31 -14.98 -15.83 -4.44
C LEU A 31 -15.72 -14.91 -5.41
N ASN A 32 -17.04 -14.83 -5.25
CA ASN A 32 -17.88 -14.00 -6.08
C ASN A 32 -17.53 -12.53 -5.85
N ALA A 33 -17.70 -11.68 -6.86
CA ALA A 33 -17.56 -10.23 -6.68
C ALA A 33 -18.49 -9.68 -5.58
N LEU A 34 -19.63 -10.35 -5.35
CA LEU A 34 -20.59 -10.05 -4.28
C LEU A 34 -20.06 -10.40 -2.87
N ASP A 35 -19.03 -11.25 -2.78
CA ASP A 35 -18.44 -11.70 -1.51
C ASP A 35 -17.23 -10.82 -1.08
N LEU A 36 -16.94 -9.74 -1.81
CA LEU A 36 -15.82 -8.85 -1.52
C LEU A 36 -16.04 -7.88 -0.35
N GLY A 37 -17.22 -7.88 0.26
CA GLY A 37 -17.56 -7.00 1.39
C GLY A 37 -16.48 -6.96 2.49
N PRO A 38 -16.07 -8.12 3.06
CA PRO A 38 -15.01 -8.16 4.08
C PRO A 38 -13.66 -7.61 3.59
N LEU A 39 -13.32 -7.80 2.31
CA LEU A 39 -12.10 -7.24 1.71
C LEU A 39 -12.17 -5.70 1.66
N HIS A 40 -13.33 -5.13 1.34
CA HIS A 40 -13.52 -3.67 1.32
C HIS A 40 -13.50 -3.05 2.71
N GLU A 41 -14.02 -3.76 3.72
CA GLU A 41 -13.88 -3.36 5.13
C GLU A 41 -12.41 -3.33 5.55
N GLN A 42 -11.64 -4.39 5.22
CA GLN A 42 -10.20 -4.44 5.48
C GLN A 42 -9.45 -3.31 4.78
N PHE A 43 -9.76 -3.04 3.50
CA PHE A 43 -9.20 -1.92 2.75
C PHE A 43 -9.48 -0.58 3.43
N THR A 44 -10.72 -0.36 3.87
CA THR A 44 -11.14 0.89 4.52
C THR A 44 -10.39 1.09 5.83
N GLU A 45 -10.26 0.03 6.63
CA GLU A 45 -9.52 0.08 7.89
C GLU A 45 -8.02 0.32 7.66
N PHE A 46 -7.44 -0.30 6.64
CA PHE A 46 -6.05 -0.10 6.28
C PHE A 46 -5.77 1.35 5.84
N CYS A 47 -6.65 1.95 5.03
CA CYS A 47 -6.56 3.35 4.63
C CYS A 47 -6.62 4.30 5.84
N LYS A 48 -7.52 4.04 6.79
CA LYS A 48 -7.58 4.80 8.06
C LYS A 48 -6.30 4.64 8.86
N ARG A 49 -5.76 3.42 8.94
CA ARG A 49 -4.52 3.12 9.67
C ARG A 49 -3.32 3.90 9.12
N ILE A 50 -3.17 3.97 7.79
CA ILE A 50 -2.13 4.80 7.15
C ILE A 50 -2.40 6.28 7.38
N GLY A 51 -3.65 6.74 7.20
CA GLY A 51 -4.01 8.15 7.41
C GLY A 51 -3.72 8.64 8.83
N ASN A 52 -3.93 7.77 9.84
CA ASN A 52 -3.64 8.07 11.23
C ASN A 52 -2.15 7.92 11.59
N ASN A 53 -1.39 7.12 10.84
CA ASN A 53 0.03 6.90 11.09
C ASN A 53 0.82 6.73 9.76
N PRO A 54 1.18 7.86 9.10
CA PRO A 54 1.95 7.83 7.85
C PRO A 54 3.33 7.16 7.98
N GLU A 55 3.88 7.07 9.18
CA GLU A 55 5.17 6.40 9.46
C GLU A 55 5.18 4.93 9.06
N LEU A 56 4.01 4.30 8.90
CA LEU A 56 3.90 2.95 8.36
C LEU A 56 4.45 2.83 6.92
N LEU A 57 4.49 3.94 6.18
CA LEU A 57 5.04 4.03 4.83
C LEU A 57 6.27 4.93 4.73
N LEU A 58 6.40 5.94 5.60
CA LEU A 58 7.45 6.95 5.49
C LEU A 58 8.56 6.78 6.54
N GLY A 59 8.28 6.06 7.62
CA GLY A 59 9.20 5.95 8.74
C GLY A 59 10.44 5.11 8.42
N PRO A 60 11.54 5.27 9.17
CA PRO A 60 12.79 4.52 8.94
C PRO A 60 12.61 2.99 9.12
N ASN A 61 11.59 2.58 9.87
CA ASN A 61 11.24 1.19 10.13
C ASN A 61 10.05 0.71 9.27
N ALA A 62 9.63 1.50 8.28
CA ALA A 62 8.54 1.12 7.38
C ALA A 62 8.89 -0.20 6.67
N SER A 63 7.95 -1.14 6.69
CA SER A 63 8.13 -2.46 6.11
C SER A 63 6.83 -2.93 5.50
N TYR A 64 6.93 -3.85 4.53
CA TYR A 64 5.76 -4.39 3.84
C TYR A 64 4.81 -5.14 4.77
N ILE A 65 5.30 -5.64 5.91
CA ILE A 65 4.50 -6.40 6.88
C ILE A 65 3.38 -5.51 7.45
N ALA A 66 3.69 -4.26 7.79
CA ALA A 66 2.73 -3.32 8.36
C ALA A 66 2.23 -2.27 7.35
N GLY A 67 3.01 -2.02 6.30
CA GLY A 67 2.74 -0.98 5.30
C GLY A 67 2.12 -1.50 4.00
N SER A 68 1.86 -2.80 3.84
CA SER A 68 1.05 -3.32 2.72
C SER A 68 -0.27 -3.90 3.20
N LEU A 69 -1.32 -3.77 2.39
CA LEU A 69 -2.67 -4.25 2.71
C LEU A 69 -2.70 -5.77 2.93
N ASP A 70 -1.89 -6.53 2.18
CA ASP A 70 -1.83 -7.99 2.23
C ASP A 70 -0.63 -8.53 3.03
N GLY A 71 0.19 -7.65 3.62
CA GLY A 71 1.39 -8.02 4.37
C GLY A 71 2.49 -8.67 3.53
N LYS A 72 2.41 -8.61 2.19
CA LYS A 72 3.37 -9.24 1.26
C LYS A 72 4.41 -8.22 0.77
N PRO A 73 5.59 -8.67 0.30
CA PRO A 73 6.62 -7.78 -0.24
C PRO A 73 6.08 -6.76 -1.25
N TRP A 74 6.71 -5.59 -1.25
CA TRP A 74 6.48 -4.52 -2.22
C TRP A 74 6.54 -5.07 -3.64
N HIS A 75 5.65 -4.61 -4.50
CA HIS A 75 5.64 -5.04 -5.90
C HIS A 75 6.84 -4.44 -6.65
N HIS A 76 7.15 -3.17 -6.36
CA HIS A 76 8.29 -2.41 -6.86
C HIS A 76 9.13 -1.91 -5.66
N PRO A 77 9.92 -2.79 -5.01
CA PRO A 77 10.76 -2.41 -3.88
C PRO A 77 11.74 -1.29 -4.25
N GLU A 78 12.24 -1.26 -5.50
CA GLU A 78 13.12 -0.23 -6.02
C GLU A 78 12.49 1.16 -5.95
N ALA A 79 11.21 1.29 -6.28
CA ALA A 79 10.49 2.56 -6.21
C ALA A 79 10.30 2.98 -4.75
N PHE A 80 9.91 2.06 -3.88
CA PHE A 80 9.73 2.30 -2.45
C PHE A 80 11.03 2.81 -1.80
N TYR A 81 12.14 2.11 -1.99
CA TYR A 81 13.41 2.49 -1.38
C TYR A 81 14.00 3.77 -1.98
N THR A 82 13.79 4.02 -3.28
CA THR A 82 14.17 5.30 -3.89
C THR A 82 13.41 6.46 -3.25
N ILE A 83 12.10 6.29 -3.01
CA ILE A 83 11.29 7.32 -2.32
C ILE A 83 11.83 7.54 -0.91
N HIS A 84 12.14 6.48 -0.15
CA HIS A 84 12.75 6.61 1.18
C HIS A 84 14.05 7.42 1.20
N GLN A 85 14.90 7.27 0.18
CA GLN A 85 16.11 8.09 0.04
C GLN A 85 15.80 9.56 -0.26
N LEU A 86 14.64 9.84 -0.86
CA LEU A 86 14.20 11.18 -1.25
C LEU A 86 13.33 11.87 -0.18
N ILE A 87 12.85 11.19 0.87
CA ILE A 87 11.93 11.74 1.87
C ILE A 87 12.41 13.10 2.40
N SER A 88 13.69 13.21 2.77
CA SER A 88 14.26 14.46 3.31
C SER A 88 14.25 15.63 2.32
N SER A 89 14.13 15.34 1.02
CA SER A 89 14.03 16.35 -0.06
C SER A 89 12.59 16.63 -0.49
N LEU A 90 11.61 15.90 0.04
CA LEU A 90 10.18 16.01 -0.28
C LEU A 90 9.39 16.43 0.97
N PRO A 91 9.45 17.71 1.38
CA PRO A 91 8.92 18.19 2.67
C PRO A 91 7.38 18.14 2.81
N HIS A 92 6.67 17.78 1.74
CA HIS A 92 5.21 17.67 1.69
C HIS A 92 4.75 16.26 1.31
N LEU A 93 5.66 15.29 1.35
CA LEU A 93 5.34 13.87 1.20
C LEU A 93 4.66 13.35 2.46
#